data_AF-A0A2N1R2C3-F1
#
_entry.id   AF-A0A2N1R2C3-F1
#
_cell.length_a   1.000
_cell.length_b   1.000
_cell.length_c   1.000
_cell.angle_alpha   90.00
_cell.angle_beta   90.00
_cell.angle_gamma   90.00
#
_symmetry.space_group_name_H-M   'P 1'
#
loop_
_entity.id
_entity.type
_entity.pdbx_description
1 polymer ?
#
loop_
_entity_poly.entity_id
_entity_poly.type
_entity_poly.pdbx_seq_one_letter_code
_entity_poly.pdbx_strand_id
1 'polypeptide(L)'
;MCNLFCPHVRRFYMKKAYIALAITLCVAAAATAQVKNGPIVDKVIYEVRMDQTLAMKDIVEGKADVFFQAVPPAILRTLSEADKAKLDIYAVPSGSWSLLLNPIPNKAPYTWTKTDGVTEFNPFAIREVRYALNWLINRKKLVDEILLGAGEPAFTPMTPGQPGTY
;
A
#
# COMPACT_ATOMS: atom_id res chain seq x y z
N MET A 1 -78.03 -9.91 15.46
CA MET A 1 -76.71 -9.81 14.80
C MET A 1 -75.87 -11.01 15.22
N CYS A 2 -75.88 -12.04 14.38
CA CYS A 2 -75.19 -13.32 14.57
C CYS A 2 -73.74 -13.21 14.07
N ASN A 3 -72.77 -13.89 14.70
CA ASN A 3 -71.49 -14.40 14.12
C ASN A 3 -70.22 -14.29 15.00
N LEU A 4 -70.24 -14.77 16.25
CA LEU A 4 -68.97 -14.98 17.00
C LEU A 4 -68.78 -16.38 17.63
N PHE A 5 -69.76 -17.30 17.52
CA PHE A 5 -69.66 -18.65 18.10
C PHE A 5 -69.75 -19.76 17.03
N CYS A 6 -68.82 -19.77 16.07
CA CYS A 6 -68.59 -20.94 15.21
C CYS A 6 -67.12 -21.40 15.35
N PRO A 7 -66.84 -22.59 15.91
CA PRO A 7 -65.46 -23.05 16.18
C PRO A 7 -64.62 -23.24 14.92
N HIS A 8 -65.25 -23.42 13.75
CA HIS A 8 -64.57 -23.45 12.46
C HIS A 8 -63.99 -22.09 12.05
N VAL A 9 -64.68 -20.99 12.35
CA VAL A 9 -64.23 -19.62 12.00
C VAL A 9 -63.04 -19.20 12.88
N ARG A 10 -63.05 -19.55 14.17
CA ARG A 10 -61.96 -19.23 15.12
C ARG A 10 -60.67 -20.00 14.80
N ARG A 11 -60.79 -21.27 14.41
CA ARG A 11 -59.65 -22.10 13.94
C ARG A 11 -59.07 -21.59 12.62
N PHE A 12 -59.91 -21.03 11.75
CA PHE A 12 -59.48 -20.43 10.48
C PHE A 12 -58.73 -19.10 10.69
N TYR A 13 -59.22 -18.23 11.59
CA TYR A 13 -58.54 -16.99 11.96
C TYR A 13 -57.22 -17.24 12.71
N MET A 14 -57.18 -18.21 13.63
CA MET A 14 -55.95 -18.61 14.34
C MET A 14 -54.89 -19.16 13.37
N LYS A 15 -55.26 -20.01 12.40
CA LYS A 15 -54.35 -20.49 11.37
C LYS A 15 -53.79 -19.36 10.51
N LYS A 16 -54.62 -18.39 10.11
CA LYS A 16 -54.18 -17.19 9.38
C LYS A 16 -53.24 -16.33 10.23
N ALA A 17 -53.48 -16.21 11.53
CA ALA A 17 -52.62 -15.48 12.45
C ALA A 17 -51.24 -16.15 12.62
N TYR A 18 -51.19 -17.48 12.74
CA TYR A 18 -49.92 -18.22 12.79
C TYR A 18 -49.14 -18.15 11.48
N ILE A 19 -49.84 -18.21 10.33
CA ILE A 19 -49.21 -18.04 9.01
C ILE A 19 -48.66 -16.63 8.86
N ALA A 20 -49.42 -15.61 9.25
CA ALA A 20 -48.95 -14.22 9.22
C ALA A 20 -47.73 -14.02 10.15
N LEU A 21 -47.77 -14.58 11.36
CA LEU A 21 -46.64 -14.52 12.30
C LEU A 21 -45.39 -15.22 11.74
N ALA A 22 -45.55 -16.41 11.14
CA ALA A 22 -44.45 -17.14 10.53
C ALA A 22 -43.84 -16.40 9.33
N ILE A 23 -44.67 -15.78 8.49
CA ILE A 23 -44.19 -14.94 7.37
C ILE A 23 -43.43 -13.72 7.91
N THR A 24 -43.95 -13.08 8.95
CA THR A 24 -43.30 -11.90 9.55
C THR A 24 -41.95 -12.28 10.18
N LEU A 25 -41.86 -13.45 10.83
CA LEU A 25 -40.60 -13.98 11.36
C LEU A 25 -39.60 -14.32 10.24
N CYS A 26 -40.05 -14.94 9.14
CA CYS A 26 -39.18 -15.26 8.00
C CYS A 26 -38.65 -14.00 7.29
N VAL A 27 -39.46 -12.95 7.15
CA VAL A 27 -39.02 -11.69 6.53
C VAL A 27 -38.01 -10.96 7.43
N ALA A 28 -38.19 -10.98 8.75
CA ALA A 28 -37.22 -10.42 9.70
C ALA A 28 -35.88 -11.19 9.71
N ALA A 29 -35.92 -12.52 9.58
CA ALA A 29 -34.72 -13.35 9.45
C ALA A 29 -33.98 -13.09 8.12
N ALA A 30 -34.70 -12.89 7.01
CA ALA A 30 -34.07 -12.57 5.72
C ALA A 30 -33.42 -11.18 5.70
N ALA A 31 -33.97 -10.20 6.42
CA ALA A 31 -33.40 -8.85 6.52
C ALA A 31 -32.11 -8.81 7.37
N THR A 32 -31.97 -9.70 8.36
CA THR A 32 -30.76 -9.80 9.21
C THR A 32 -29.66 -10.67 8.59
N ALA A 33 -30.00 -11.50 7.60
CA ALA A 33 -29.07 -12.38 6.88
C ALA A 33 -28.37 -11.70 5.67
N GLN A 34 -28.52 -10.39 5.47
CA GLN A 34 -27.75 -9.69 4.44
C GLN A 34 -26.26 -9.68 4.83
N VAL A 35 -25.50 -10.56 4.18
CA VAL A 35 -24.03 -10.56 4.22
C VAL A 35 -23.57 -9.16 3.84
N LYS A 36 -22.91 -8.45 4.78
CA LYS A 36 -22.31 -7.14 4.53
C LYS A 36 -21.11 -7.34 3.60
N ASN A 37 -21.38 -7.45 2.30
CA ASN A 37 -20.36 -7.52 1.28
C ASN A 37 -19.71 -6.14 1.14
N GLY A 38 -18.49 -5.99 1.62
CA GLY A 38 -17.75 -4.73 1.58
C GLY A 38 -16.45 -4.79 2.39
N PRO A 39 -15.65 -3.72 2.37
CA PRO A 39 -14.47 -3.61 3.23
C PRO A 39 -14.84 -3.78 4.71
N ILE A 40 -13.91 -4.31 5.51
CA ILE A 40 -14.10 -4.50 6.96
C ILE A 40 -14.38 -3.16 7.67
N VAL A 41 -13.80 -2.07 7.15
CA VAL A 41 -13.91 -0.72 7.72
C VAL A 41 -15.09 0.06 7.13
N ASP A 42 -15.79 0.82 7.97
CA ASP A 42 -16.90 1.68 7.55
C ASP A 42 -16.45 3.05 7.01
N LYS A 43 -15.27 3.53 7.42
CA LYS A 43 -14.70 4.83 7.02
C LYS A 43 -13.18 4.78 7.03
N VAL A 44 -12.57 5.45 6.05
CA VAL A 44 -11.14 5.73 5.99
C VAL A 44 -10.95 7.24 6.00
N ILE A 45 -10.10 7.74 6.90
CA ILE A 45 -9.78 9.16 7.02
C ILE A 45 -8.32 9.33 6.59
N TYR A 46 -8.10 10.19 5.60
CA TYR A 46 -6.75 10.53 5.16
C TYR A 46 -6.35 11.86 5.77
N GLU A 47 -5.23 11.85 6.48
CA GLU A 47 -4.62 13.06 7.00
C GLU A 47 -3.24 13.25 6.39
N VAL A 48 -2.93 14.49 6.02
CA VAL A 48 -1.63 14.84 5.45
C VAL A 48 -0.77 15.48 6.52
N ARG A 49 0.45 14.97 6.67
CA ARG A 49 1.51 15.55 7.47
C ARG A 49 2.71 15.78 6.57
N MET A 50 3.27 16.99 6.62
CA MET A 50 4.45 17.34 5.83
C MET A 50 5.76 16.89 6.47
N ASP A 51 5.73 16.57 7.77
CA ASP A 51 6.87 16.05 8.53
C ASP A 51 6.60 14.60 8.92
N GLN A 52 7.46 13.69 8.45
CA GLN A 52 7.34 12.25 8.71
C GLN A 52 7.61 11.89 10.18
N THR A 53 8.39 12.68 10.91
CA THR A 53 8.68 12.48 12.34
C THR A 53 7.42 12.75 13.17
N LEU A 54 6.72 13.85 12.87
CA LEU A 54 5.44 14.16 13.51
C LEU A 54 4.37 13.13 13.15
N ALA A 55 4.31 12.71 11.89
CA ALA A 55 3.42 11.64 11.46
C ALA A 55 3.67 10.33 12.23
N MET A 56 4.95 9.94 12.42
CA MET A 56 5.25 8.73 13.19
C MET A 56 4.86 8.86 14.66
N LYS A 57 5.03 10.05 15.25
CA LYS A 57 4.58 10.30 16.61
C LYS A 57 3.07 10.15 16.75
N ASP A 58 2.29 10.67 15.79
CA ASP A 58 0.84 10.52 15.79
C ASP A 58 0.41 9.04 15.70
N ILE A 59 1.12 8.20 14.94
CA ILE A 59 0.89 6.75 14.90
C ILE A 59 1.19 6.10 16.26
N VAL A 60 2.36 6.40 16.85
CA VAL A 60 2.77 5.86 18.17
C VAL A 60 1.81 6.26 19.28
N GLU A 61 1.23 7.45 19.20
CA GLU A 61 0.23 7.96 20.14
C GLU A 61 -1.20 7.45 19.85
N GLY A 62 -1.39 6.68 18.77
CA GLY A 62 -2.69 6.13 18.38
C GLY A 62 -3.68 7.15 17.83
N LYS A 63 -3.19 8.31 17.35
CA LYS A 63 -4.02 9.32 16.68
C LYS A 63 -4.32 8.95 15.22
N ALA A 64 -3.48 8.11 14.62
CA ALA A 64 -3.69 7.53 13.31
C ALA A 64 -3.27 6.05 13.36
N ASP A 65 -3.92 5.21 12.55
CA ASP A 65 -3.72 3.76 12.60
C ASP A 65 -2.64 3.26 11.64
N VAL A 66 -2.49 3.91 10.47
CA VAL A 66 -1.61 3.43 9.39
C VAL A 66 -0.79 4.57 8.80
N PHE A 67 0.51 4.35 8.69
CA PHE A 67 1.41 5.21 7.92
C PHE A 67 1.41 4.75 6.45
N PHE A 68 0.82 5.54 5.55
CA PHE A 68 0.60 5.14 4.15
C PHE A 68 1.82 5.32 3.21
N GLN A 69 3.02 5.46 3.77
CA GLN A 69 4.29 5.65 3.06
C GLN A 69 5.41 4.91 3.79
N ALA A 70 6.53 4.68 3.11
CA ALA A 70 7.72 4.10 3.75
C ALA A 70 8.25 5.05 4.84
N VAL A 71 8.47 4.51 6.04
CA VAL A 71 9.09 5.23 7.14
C VAL A 71 10.61 5.10 7.04
N PRO A 72 11.36 6.21 6.96
CA PRO A 72 12.82 6.15 6.91
C PRO A 72 13.41 5.45 8.15
N PRO A 73 14.45 4.62 7.98
CA PRO A 73 15.14 3.96 9.09
C PRO A 73 15.71 4.95 10.10
N ALA A 74 16.10 6.14 9.64
CA ALA A 74 16.58 7.22 10.49
C ALA A 74 15.53 7.65 11.53
N ILE A 75 14.23 7.61 11.19
CA ILE A 75 13.13 7.92 12.09
C ILE A 75 12.80 6.71 12.97
N LEU A 76 12.74 5.50 12.40
CA LEU A 76 12.45 4.29 13.20
C LEU A 76 13.50 4.04 14.31
N ARG A 77 14.76 4.42 14.06
CA ARG A 77 15.84 4.28 15.04
C ARG A 77 15.77 5.28 16.20
N THR A 78 15.05 6.39 16.07
CA THR A 78 14.87 7.34 17.18
C THR A 78 13.76 6.93 18.14
N LEU A 79 12.92 5.98 17.75
CA LEU A 79 11.86 5.46 18.61
C LEU A 79 12.44 4.63 19.75
N SER A 80 11.86 4.81 20.95
CA SER A 80 12.16 3.97 22.10
C SER A 80 11.65 2.53 21.86
N GLU A 81 12.21 1.55 22.57
CA GLU A 81 11.72 0.17 22.51
C GLU A 81 10.25 0.05 22.96
N ALA A 82 9.82 0.89 23.90
CA ALA A 82 8.43 0.97 24.33
C ALA A 82 7.50 1.49 23.23
N ASP A 83 7.98 2.41 22.39
CA ASP A 83 7.19 2.92 21.26
C ASP A 83 7.16 1.93 20.10
N LYS A 84 8.28 1.27 19.80
CA LYS A 84 8.31 0.18 18.80
C LYS A 84 7.38 -0.97 19.17
N ALA A 85 7.25 -1.29 20.45
CA ALA A 85 6.35 -2.34 20.93
C ALA A 85 4.85 -2.05 20.68
N LYS A 86 4.49 -0.79 20.37
CA LYS A 86 3.11 -0.41 20.01
C LYS A 86 2.83 -0.54 18.51
N LEU A 87 3.85 -0.83 17.70
CA LEU A 87 3.79 -0.75 16.24
C LEU A 87 3.95 -2.12 15.62
N ASP A 88 3.09 -2.42 14.65
CA ASP A 88 3.31 -3.50 13.70
C ASP A 88 4.09 -2.98 12.50
N ILE A 89 5.36 -3.38 12.38
CA ILE A 89 6.26 -2.92 11.31
C ILE A 89 6.38 -4.02 10.24
N TYR A 90 6.06 -3.66 9.01
CA TYR A 90 6.13 -4.55 7.86
C TYR A 90 7.27 -4.14 6.93
N ALA A 91 8.18 -5.07 6.63
CA ALA A 91 9.20 -4.88 5.61
C ALA A 91 8.59 -5.18 4.24
N VAL A 92 8.47 -4.17 3.38
CA VAL A 92 7.88 -4.31 2.04
C VAL A 92 8.88 -3.82 0.99
N PRO A 93 9.19 -4.61 -0.04
CA PRO A 93 9.94 -4.15 -1.20
C PRO A 93 9.14 -3.06 -1.94
N SER A 94 9.46 -1.80 -1.65
CA SER A 94 8.66 -0.64 -2.10
C SER A 94 9.22 0.05 -3.35
N GLY A 95 10.41 -0.33 -3.82
CA GLY A 95 11.03 0.26 -4.99
C GLY A 95 12.54 0.05 -5.07
N SER A 96 13.16 0.63 -6.09
CA SER A 96 14.59 0.56 -6.37
C SER A 96 15.17 1.94 -6.66
N TRP A 97 16.38 2.21 -6.18
CA TRP A 97 17.14 3.39 -6.56
C TRP A 97 18.12 3.06 -7.69
N SER A 98 18.10 3.86 -8.74
CA SER A 98 18.96 3.66 -9.92
C SER A 98 19.47 5.00 -10.46
N LEU A 99 20.70 5.00 -10.96
CA LEU A 99 21.23 6.12 -11.74
C LEU A 99 20.83 5.94 -13.21
N LEU A 100 20.07 6.91 -13.73
CA LEU A 100 19.71 6.97 -15.15
C LEU A 100 20.78 7.75 -15.89
N LEU A 101 21.60 7.04 -16.66
CA LEU A 101 22.71 7.62 -17.41
C LEU A 101 22.28 7.91 -18.84
N ASN A 102 22.52 9.14 -19.32
CA ASN A 102 22.16 9.56 -20.67
C ASN A 102 23.00 8.85 -21.75
N PRO A 103 22.42 7.96 -22.58
CA PRO A 103 23.16 7.24 -23.59
C PRO A 103 23.34 8.02 -24.90
N ILE A 104 22.75 9.21 -25.08
CA ILE A 104 22.77 9.94 -26.35
C ILE A 104 24.19 10.48 -26.64
N PRO A 105 24.77 10.30 -27.85
CA PRO A 105 24.17 9.73 -29.08
C PRO A 105 24.36 8.21 -29.28
N ASN A 106 24.97 7.50 -28.32
CA ASN A 106 25.27 6.06 -28.36
C ASN A 106 26.05 5.61 -29.60
N LYS A 107 26.80 6.53 -30.22
CA LYS A 107 27.59 6.31 -31.42
C LYS A 107 28.78 7.27 -31.45
N ALA A 108 29.93 6.80 -31.94
CA ALA A 108 31.08 7.65 -32.19
C ALA A 108 30.71 8.79 -33.16
N PRO A 109 31.20 10.03 -32.94
CA PRO A 109 32.27 10.42 -32.01
C PRO A 109 31.83 10.67 -30.55
N TYR A 110 30.61 10.24 -30.16
CA TYR A 110 30.05 10.43 -28.81
C TYR A 110 29.86 11.89 -28.41
N THR A 111 29.80 12.78 -29.39
CA THR A 111 29.51 14.19 -29.18
C THR A 111 28.07 14.51 -29.51
N TRP A 112 27.46 15.43 -28.76
CA TRP A 112 26.11 15.92 -28.99
C TRP A 112 26.13 17.44 -29.12
N THR A 113 25.48 17.95 -30.17
CA THR A 113 25.28 19.39 -30.36
C THR A 113 23.97 19.78 -29.70
N LYS A 114 24.05 20.60 -28.66
CA LYS A 114 22.90 21.16 -27.95
C LYS A 114 22.17 22.19 -28.81
N THR A 115 20.99 22.59 -28.37
CA THR A 115 20.16 23.62 -29.04
C THR A 115 20.83 25.00 -29.09
N ASP A 116 21.81 25.25 -28.22
CA ASP A 116 22.64 26.46 -28.20
C ASP A 116 23.79 26.43 -29.22
N GLY A 117 23.93 25.35 -29.99
CA GLY A 117 25.00 25.16 -30.98
C GLY A 117 26.32 24.61 -30.40
N VAL A 118 26.42 24.43 -29.09
CA VAL A 118 27.64 23.91 -28.45
C VAL A 118 27.70 22.40 -28.61
N THR A 119 28.84 21.90 -29.09
CA THR A 119 29.10 20.46 -29.22
C THR A 119 29.93 19.97 -28.05
N GLU A 120 29.40 19.01 -27.31
CA GLU A 120 30.05 18.44 -26.12
C GLU A 120 30.23 16.95 -26.25
N PHE A 121 31.33 16.43 -25.70
CA PHE A 121 31.56 15.00 -25.55
C PHE A 121 30.77 14.44 -24.37
N ASN A 122 29.97 13.39 -24.60
CA ASN A 122 29.23 12.70 -23.55
C ASN A 122 29.89 11.35 -23.24
N PRO A 123 30.61 11.19 -22.10
CA PRO A 123 31.20 9.90 -21.74
C PRO A 123 30.15 8.81 -21.48
N PHE A 124 28.95 9.18 -21.03
CA PHE A 124 27.86 8.24 -20.80
C PHE A 124 27.22 7.75 -22.10
N ALA A 125 27.54 8.34 -23.25
CA ALA A 125 27.14 7.79 -24.54
C ALA A 125 27.86 6.47 -24.86
N ILE A 126 29.03 6.24 -24.27
CA ILE A 126 29.82 5.02 -24.44
C ILE A 126 29.22 3.92 -23.56
N ARG A 127 28.84 2.79 -24.17
CA ARG A 127 28.21 1.66 -23.47
C ARG A 127 29.14 1.06 -22.43
N GLU A 128 30.42 0.95 -22.75
CA GLU A 128 31.48 0.40 -21.90
C GLU A 128 31.69 1.24 -20.64
N VAL A 129 31.57 2.57 -20.75
CA VAL A 129 31.59 3.49 -19.58
C VAL A 129 30.39 3.23 -18.68
N ARG A 130 29.17 3.17 -19.24
CA ARG A 130 27.97 2.85 -18.45
C ARG A 130 28.05 1.47 -17.79
N TYR A 131 28.63 0.49 -18.48
CA TYR A 131 28.84 -0.84 -17.94
C TYR A 131 29.87 -0.83 -16.79
N ALA A 132 31.00 -0.15 -16.95
CA ALA A 132 32.01 -0.03 -15.90
C ALA A 132 31.47 0.63 -14.63
N LEU A 133 30.61 1.65 -14.76
CA LEU A 133 29.95 2.30 -13.62
C LEU A 133 29.13 1.32 -12.76
N ASN A 134 28.52 0.30 -13.37
CA ASN A 134 27.79 -0.72 -12.62
C ASN A 134 28.71 -1.52 -11.70
N TRP A 135 29.99 -1.68 -12.03
CA TRP A 135 30.97 -2.40 -11.20
C TRP A 135 31.71 -1.48 -10.22
N LEU A 136 31.77 -0.18 -10.51
CA LEU A 136 32.41 0.81 -9.63
C LEU A 136 31.60 1.06 -8.35
N ILE A 137 30.28 0.99 -8.42
CA ILE A 137 29.39 1.33 -7.29
C ILE A 137 29.30 0.16 -6.30
N ASN A 138 29.83 0.37 -5.10
CA ASN A 138 29.63 -0.54 -3.98
C ASN A 138 28.21 -0.37 -3.40
N ARG A 139 27.27 -1.17 -3.90
CA ARG A 139 25.86 -1.15 -3.47
C ARG A 139 25.67 -1.52 -2.01
N LYS A 140 26.44 -2.49 -1.51
CA LYS A 140 26.37 -2.90 -0.09
C LYS A 140 26.72 -1.73 0.82
N LYS A 141 27.78 -0.99 0.50
CA LYS A 141 28.17 0.20 1.26
C LYS A 141 27.05 1.26 1.29
N LEU A 142 26.37 1.51 0.17
CA LEU A 142 25.24 2.44 0.12
C LEU A 142 24.08 1.98 1.02
N VAL A 143 23.74 0.69 0.98
CA VAL A 143 22.70 0.11 1.84
C VAL A 143 23.08 0.26 3.31
N ASP A 144 24.30 -0.10 3.68
CA ASP A 144 24.74 -0.11 5.07
C ASP A 144 24.86 1.32 5.64
N GLU A 145 25.43 2.26 4.88
CA GLU A 145 25.74 3.61 5.37
C GLU A 145 24.60 4.61 5.15
N ILE A 146 23.93 4.59 4.00
CA ILE A 146 22.89 5.57 3.66
C ILE A 146 21.50 5.07 4.07
N LEU A 147 21.17 3.82 3.70
CA LEU A 147 19.89 3.21 4.05
C LEU A 147 19.91 2.56 5.44
N LEU A 148 21.04 2.62 6.14
CA LEU A 148 21.16 2.11 7.50
C LEU A 148 20.77 0.62 7.60
N GLY A 149 21.09 -0.16 6.56
CA GLY A 149 20.75 -1.57 6.45
C GLY A 149 19.32 -1.89 6.01
N ALA A 150 18.46 -0.89 5.79
CA ALA A 150 17.08 -1.09 5.37
C ALA A 150 16.95 -1.13 3.84
N GLY A 151 17.41 -2.21 3.25
CA GLY A 151 17.34 -2.46 1.81
C GLY A 151 18.31 -3.55 1.41
N GLU A 152 18.35 -3.83 0.11
CA GLU A 152 19.22 -4.86 -0.44
C GLU A 152 19.94 -4.35 -1.69
N PRO A 153 21.17 -4.83 -1.96
CA PRO A 153 21.86 -4.53 -3.21
C PRO A 153 21.05 -4.99 -4.44
N ALA A 154 20.56 -4.04 -5.22
CA ALA A 154 19.84 -4.33 -6.47
C ALA A 154 20.80 -4.41 -7.67
N PHE A 155 20.70 -5.50 -8.45
CA PHE A 155 21.47 -5.70 -9.68
C PHE A 155 20.63 -5.54 -10.94
N THR A 156 19.34 -5.77 -10.83
CA THR A 156 18.36 -5.57 -11.90
C THR A 156 17.56 -4.29 -11.62
N PRO A 157 16.96 -3.67 -12.64
CA PRO A 157 16.13 -2.49 -12.43
C PRO A 157 14.76 -2.81 -11.82
N MET A 158 14.53 -4.05 -11.38
CA MET A 158 13.25 -4.53 -10.92
C MET A 158 13.31 -4.93 -9.46
N THR A 159 12.23 -4.66 -8.73
CA THR A 159 12.11 -5.07 -7.33
C THR A 159 11.70 -6.54 -7.28
N PRO A 160 12.30 -7.37 -6.40
CA PRO A 160 11.87 -8.74 -6.19
C PRO A 160 10.37 -8.82 -5.83
N GLY A 161 9.64 -9.73 -6.46
CA GLY A 161 8.21 -9.93 -6.23
C GLY A 161 7.28 -9.10 -7.10
N GLN A 162 7.80 -8.26 -8.01
CA GLN A 162 6.97 -7.64 -9.04
C GLN A 162 6.60 -8.66 -10.14
N PRO A 163 5.36 -8.66 -10.65
CA PRO A 163 5.00 -9.54 -11.76
C PRO A 163 5.88 -9.28 -12.99
N GLY A 164 6.48 -10.34 -13.55
CA GLY A 164 7.37 -10.25 -14.72
C GLY A 164 8.84 -9.97 -14.38
N THR A 165 9.23 -10.05 -13.11
CA THR A 165 10.59 -9.84 -12.64
C THR A 165 11.09 -11.15 -12.02
N TYR A 166 11.73 -11.98 -12.86
CA TYR A 166 12.26 -13.31 -12.48
C TYR A 166 13.72 -13.22 -12.04
#